data_AF-A0A2Z6RJR3-F1
#
_entry.id   AF-A0A2Z6RJR3-F1
#
_cell.length_a   1.000
_cell.length_b   1.000
_cell.length_c   1.000
_cell.angle_alpha   90.00
_cell.angle_beta   90.00
_cell.angle_gamma   90.00
#
_symmetry.space_group_name_H-M   'P 1'
#
loop_
_entity.id
_entity.type
_entity.pdbx_description
1 polymer ?
#
loop_
_entity_poly.entity_id
_entity_poly.type
_entity_poly.pdbx_seq_one_letter_code
_entity_poly.pdbx_strand_id
1 'polypeptide(L)'
;MPIENSSQSRLDQIEAYETQLNEYNKQFENLLNELSLDLENVKFQQQEIKSLVNCPFNPAHKVPSKSFGRHFRKCELKFHGIHNELGGRKKLPSSNYFYQNAPSVISLNKEELRQMPEIKEGPLSLTVDQRLRRYEKEIEICDQIREQHRQQRKDVYQNFDQVWEAVQKMKEQNQGQKTREELLAEQRDYKRRRKSYRAKNIKITQRTPTQVHRDIIAAYMEDFKLLAQFETSKQDQKEHVA
;
A
#
# COMPACT_ATOMS: atom_id res chain seq x y z
N MET A 1 -13.96 88.91 -20.30
CA MET A 1 -14.51 87.81 -19.49
C MET A 1 -15.26 86.84 -20.40
N PRO A 2 -14.67 85.69 -20.78
CA PRO A 2 -15.47 84.59 -21.36
C PRO A 2 -15.01 83.15 -20.96
N ILE A 3 -14.21 82.98 -19.91
CA ILE A 3 -13.61 81.66 -19.58
C ILE A 3 -14.57 80.77 -18.76
N GLU A 4 -15.45 81.36 -17.95
CA GLU A 4 -16.32 80.65 -17.00
C GLU A 4 -17.42 79.79 -17.67
N ASN A 5 -17.91 80.22 -18.84
CA ASN A 5 -18.95 79.48 -19.56
C ASN A 5 -18.46 78.16 -20.18
N SER A 6 -17.15 78.06 -20.49
CA SER A 6 -16.56 76.82 -21.03
C SER A 6 -16.28 75.78 -19.93
N SER A 7 -15.98 76.22 -18.71
CA SER A 7 -15.80 75.33 -17.56
C SER A 7 -17.12 74.75 -17.06
N GLN A 8 -18.19 75.55 -17.01
CA GLN A 8 -19.51 75.06 -16.56
C GLN A 8 -20.08 74.01 -17.52
N SER A 9 -20.03 74.29 -18.84
CA SER A 9 -20.48 73.33 -19.85
C SER A 9 -19.70 72.01 -19.84
N ARG A 10 -18.41 72.05 -19.47
CA ARG A 10 -17.60 70.83 -19.28
C ARG A 10 -18.03 70.05 -18.04
N LEU A 11 -18.38 70.72 -16.95
CA LEU A 11 -18.87 70.06 -15.74
C LEU A 11 -20.22 69.39 -15.98
N ASP A 12 -21.14 70.08 -16.67
CA ASP A 12 -22.45 69.51 -17.03
C ASP A 12 -22.29 68.26 -17.92
N GLN A 13 -21.32 68.26 -18.84
CA GLN A 13 -21.00 67.09 -19.66
C GLN A 13 -20.44 65.93 -18.83
N ILE A 14 -19.57 66.21 -17.85
CA ILE A 14 -19.03 65.19 -16.96
C ILE A 14 -20.16 64.57 -16.13
N GLU A 15 -21.05 65.37 -15.57
CA GLU A 15 -22.20 64.90 -14.79
C GLU A 15 -23.17 64.08 -15.67
N ALA A 16 -23.39 64.49 -16.93
CA ALA A 16 -24.15 63.71 -17.89
C ALA A 16 -23.50 62.34 -18.19
N TYR A 17 -22.17 62.26 -18.30
CA TYR A 17 -21.48 61.00 -18.48
C TYR A 17 -21.51 60.12 -17.22
N GLU A 18 -21.39 60.71 -16.03
CA GLU A 18 -21.48 59.98 -14.76
C GLU A 18 -22.86 59.36 -14.55
N THR A 19 -23.92 60.11 -14.89
CA THR A 19 -25.29 59.60 -14.81
C THR A 19 -25.53 58.44 -15.80
N GLN A 20 -25.03 58.57 -17.03
CA GLN A 20 -25.07 57.47 -18.02
C GLN A 20 -24.30 56.24 -17.56
N LEU A 21 -23.09 56.41 -17.02
CA LEU A 21 -22.30 55.29 -16.48
C LEU A 21 -23.01 54.57 -15.35
N ASN A 22 -23.66 55.32 -14.44
CA ASN A 22 -24.43 54.75 -13.35
C ASN A 22 -25.65 53.98 -13.85
N GLU A 23 -26.32 54.46 -14.90
CA GLU A 23 -27.45 53.76 -15.51
C GLU A 23 -27.01 52.45 -16.18
N TYR A 24 -25.90 52.46 -16.93
CA TYR A 24 -25.33 51.24 -17.51
C TYR A 24 -24.87 50.24 -16.45
N ASN A 25 -24.25 50.69 -15.36
CA ASN A 25 -23.84 49.81 -14.26
C ASN A 25 -25.05 49.13 -13.61
N LYS A 26 -26.15 49.87 -13.38
CA LYS A 26 -27.40 49.29 -12.86
C LYS A 26 -28.00 48.26 -13.83
N GLN A 27 -28.00 48.56 -15.13
CA GLN A 27 -28.47 47.60 -16.15
C GLN A 27 -27.63 46.32 -16.13
N PHE A 28 -26.30 46.46 -16.00
CA PHE A 28 -25.40 45.32 -15.93
C PHE A 28 -25.59 44.48 -14.66
N GLU A 29 -25.76 45.11 -13.49
CA GLU A 29 -26.08 44.41 -12.24
C GLU A 29 -27.42 43.65 -12.32
N ASN A 30 -28.44 44.25 -12.95
CA ASN A 30 -29.72 43.57 -13.17
C ASN A 30 -29.57 42.32 -14.05
N LEU A 31 -28.81 42.40 -15.15
CA LEU A 31 -28.53 41.26 -16.02
C LEU A 31 -27.74 40.15 -15.31
N LEU A 32 -26.77 40.53 -14.47
CA LEU A 32 -26.03 39.58 -13.65
C LEU A 32 -26.93 38.84 -12.66
N ASN A 33 -27.85 39.57 -12.01
CA ASN A 33 -28.84 38.99 -11.10
C ASN A 33 -29.82 38.06 -11.82
N GLU A 34 -30.31 38.43 -13.01
CA GLU A 34 -31.16 37.57 -13.85
C GLU A 34 -30.48 36.23 -14.19
N LEU A 35 -29.18 36.27 -14.47
CA LEU A 35 -28.38 35.07 -14.79
C LEU A 35 -27.85 34.35 -13.54
N SER A 36 -28.15 34.82 -12.33
CA SER A 36 -27.60 34.31 -11.07
C SER A 36 -26.06 34.25 -11.07
N LEU A 37 -25.42 35.25 -11.67
CA LEU A 37 -23.96 35.35 -11.81
C LEU A 37 -23.43 36.51 -10.97
N ASP A 38 -22.43 36.24 -10.13
CA ASP A 38 -21.76 37.30 -9.37
C ASP A 38 -20.62 37.93 -10.18
N LEU A 39 -20.48 39.26 -10.07
CA LEU A 39 -19.43 40.02 -10.75
C LEU A 39 -18.02 39.50 -10.46
N GLU A 40 -17.76 39.14 -9.20
CA GLU A 40 -16.47 38.60 -8.79
C GLU A 40 -16.22 37.21 -9.40
N ASN A 41 -17.24 36.34 -9.45
CA ASN A 41 -17.15 35.03 -10.10
C ASN A 41 -16.86 35.16 -11.60
N VAL A 42 -17.47 36.14 -12.28
CA VAL A 42 -17.19 36.43 -13.69
C VAL A 42 -15.75 36.91 -13.90
N LYS A 43 -15.23 37.76 -13.00
CA LYS A 43 -13.81 38.19 -13.04
C LYS A 43 -12.86 37.01 -12.80
N PHE A 44 -13.16 36.14 -11.84
CA PHE A 44 -12.37 34.93 -11.59
C PHE A 44 -12.35 34.01 -12.81
N GLN A 45 -13.51 33.73 -13.40
CA GLN A 45 -13.60 32.93 -14.63
C GLN A 45 -12.82 33.58 -15.78
N GLN A 46 -12.89 34.91 -15.93
CA GLN A 46 -12.13 35.61 -16.97
C GLN A 46 -10.62 35.49 -16.76
N GLN A 47 -10.14 35.56 -15.50
CA GLN A 47 -8.73 35.35 -15.18
C GLN A 47 -8.28 33.91 -15.46
N GLU A 48 -9.12 32.92 -15.12
CA GLU A 48 -8.84 31.52 -15.43
C GLU A 48 -8.76 31.26 -16.93
N ILE A 49 -9.69 31.82 -17.71
CA ILE A 49 -9.69 31.73 -19.18
C ILE A 49 -8.45 32.41 -19.79
N LYS A 50 -8.06 33.58 -19.27
CA LYS A 50 -6.84 34.28 -19.71
C LYS A 50 -5.55 33.49 -19.40
N SER A 51 -5.57 32.63 -18.39
CA SER A 51 -4.44 31.77 -18.02
C SER A 51 -4.31 30.49 -18.85
N LEU A 52 -5.17 30.30 -19.86
CA LEU A 52 -5.12 29.15 -20.75
C LEU A 52 -4.02 29.33 -21.81
N VAL A 53 -3.21 28.29 -21.97
CA VAL A 53 -2.15 28.18 -22.97
C VAL A 53 -2.54 27.09 -23.97
N ASN A 54 -2.23 27.31 -25.25
CA ASN A 54 -2.44 26.30 -26.28
C ASN A 54 -1.34 25.22 -26.21
N CYS A 55 -1.70 23.96 -26.43
CA CYS A 55 -0.75 22.86 -26.49
C CYS A 55 0.02 22.83 -27.83
N PRO A 56 1.35 22.60 -27.84
CA PRO A 56 2.14 22.46 -29.07
C PRO A 56 1.78 21.23 -29.91
N PHE A 57 1.34 20.14 -29.27
CA PHE A 57 1.08 18.85 -29.95
C PHE A 57 -0.37 18.71 -30.47
N ASN A 58 -1.29 19.52 -29.95
CA ASN A 58 -2.67 19.56 -30.45
C ASN A 58 -3.24 20.97 -30.30
N PRO A 59 -3.48 21.69 -31.40
CA PRO A 59 -3.99 23.07 -31.37
C PRO A 59 -5.41 23.19 -30.81
N ALA A 60 -6.17 22.09 -30.73
CA ALA A 60 -7.49 22.09 -30.09
C ALA A 60 -7.42 22.08 -28.55
N HIS A 61 -6.26 21.79 -27.95
CA HIS A 61 -6.12 21.77 -26.49
C HIS A 61 -5.74 23.13 -25.92
N LYS A 62 -6.64 23.70 -25.12
CA LYS A 62 -6.40 24.87 -24.27
C LYS A 62 -6.33 24.44 -22.81
N VAL A 63 -5.22 24.74 -22.14
CA VAL A 63 -4.92 24.17 -20.83
C VAL A 63 -4.38 25.25 -19.89
N PRO A 64 -4.79 25.29 -18.61
CA PRO A 64 -4.29 26.28 -17.66
C PRO A 64 -2.78 26.17 -17.45
N SER A 65 -2.07 27.31 -17.37
CA SER A 65 -0.61 27.39 -17.17
C SER A 65 -0.10 26.50 -16.02
N LYS A 66 -0.82 26.47 -14.89
CA LYS A 66 -0.46 25.65 -13.71
C LYS A 66 -0.40 24.15 -14.02
N SER A 67 -1.24 23.68 -14.93
CA SER A 67 -1.36 22.26 -15.30
C SER A 67 -0.65 21.91 -16.61
N PHE A 68 -0.12 22.92 -17.32
CA PHE A 68 0.50 22.77 -18.63
C PHE A 68 1.63 21.74 -18.63
N GLY A 69 2.54 21.74 -17.65
CA GLY A 69 3.65 20.76 -17.61
C GLY A 69 3.18 19.30 -17.52
N ARG A 70 2.08 19.03 -16.78
CA ARG A 70 1.50 17.69 -16.69
C ARG A 70 0.76 17.31 -17.97
N HIS A 71 0.09 18.27 -18.59
CA HIS A 71 -0.55 18.08 -19.88
C HIS A 71 0.47 17.81 -21.00
N PHE A 72 1.52 18.62 -21.08
CA PHE A 72 2.58 18.55 -22.09
C PHE A 72 3.12 17.12 -22.20
N ARG A 73 3.58 16.54 -21.08
CA ARG A 73 4.08 15.15 -21.05
C ARG A 73 3.06 14.13 -21.54
N LYS A 74 1.79 14.28 -21.16
CA LYS A 74 0.73 13.35 -21.62
C LYS A 74 0.41 13.52 -23.09
N CYS A 75 0.40 14.75 -23.58
CA CYS A 75 0.05 15.07 -24.96
C CYS A 75 1.20 14.72 -25.92
N GLU A 76 2.44 14.90 -25.48
CA GLU A 76 3.67 14.43 -26.14
C GLU A 76 3.64 12.91 -26.33
N LEU A 77 3.40 12.15 -25.26
CA LEU A 77 3.30 10.69 -25.33
C LEU A 77 2.18 10.24 -26.28
N LYS A 78 1.01 10.87 -26.21
CA LYS A 78 -0.10 10.59 -27.13
C LYS A 78 0.23 10.93 -28.58
N PHE A 79 0.93 12.03 -28.84
CA PHE A 79 1.33 12.43 -30.19
C PHE A 79 2.29 11.41 -30.80
N HIS A 80 3.18 10.83 -30.00
CA HIS A 80 4.06 9.73 -30.41
C HIS A 80 3.39 8.35 -30.44
N GLY A 81 2.06 8.27 -30.38
CA GLY A 81 1.32 7.00 -30.48
C GLY A 81 1.34 6.14 -29.21
N ILE A 82 1.90 6.64 -28.10
CA ILE A 82 1.84 5.98 -26.80
C ILE A 82 0.48 6.33 -26.18
N HIS A 83 -0.55 5.68 -26.70
CA HIS A 83 -1.88 5.74 -26.16
C HIS A 83 -1.96 4.83 -24.93
N ASN A 84 -2.51 5.35 -23.83
CA ASN A 84 -2.91 4.51 -22.71
C ASN A 84 -4.12 3.67 -23.16
N GLU A 85 -3.94 2.62 -23.96
CA GLU A 85 -5.05 1.76 -24.41
C GLU A 85 -5.69 0.96 -23.25
N LEU A 86 -5.06 0.94 -22.07
CA LEU A 86 -5.65 0.50 -20.80
C LEU A 86 -6.14 1.66 -19.91
N GLY A 87 -6.40 2.84 -20.50
CA GLY A 87 -7.42 3.83 -20.11
C GLY A 87 -7.35 4.53 -18.76
N GLY A 88 -6.52 4.12 -17.81
CA GLY A 88 -6.38 4.76 -16.50
C GLY A 88 -4.98 4.56 -15.95
N ARG A 89 -4.61 5.34 -14.92
CA ARG A 89 -3.60 4.79 -13.98
C ARG A 89 -4.12 3.41 -13.61
N LYS A 90 -3.29 2.35 -13.72
CA LYS A 90 -3.68 1.03 -13.18
C LYS A 90 -4.28 1.30 -11.81
N LYS A 91 -5.56 0.98 -11.61
CA LYS A 91 -6.21 1.22 -10.31
C LYS A 91 -5.28 0.57 -9.30
N LEU A 92 -4.79 1.36 -8.36
CA LEU A 92 -3.97 0.79 -7.31
C LEU A 92 -4.80 -0.35 -6.69
N PRO A 93 -4.17 -1.49 -6.38
CA PRO A 93 -4.88 -2.55 -5.69
C PRO A 93 -5.57 -1.96 -4.46
N SER A 94 -6.80 -2.37 -4.20
CA SER A 94 -7.52 -1.94 -2.99
C SER A 94 -6.69 -2.28 -1.75
N SER A 95 -6.95 -1.61 -0.62
CA SER A 95 -6.35 -2.00 0.67
C SER A 95 -6.52 -3.50 0.96
N ASN A 96 -7.65 -4.10 0.55
CA ASN A 96 -7.90 -5.53 0.65
C ASN A 96 -6.83 -6.40 -0.03
N TYR A 97 -6.22 -5.94 -1.12
CA TYR A 97 -5.14 -6.66 -1.78
C TYR A 97 -3.89 -6.74 -0.90
N PHE A 98 -3.55 -5.65 -0.19
CA PHE A 98 -2.37 -5.61 0.68
C PHE A 98 -2.58 -6.41 1.97
N TYR A 99 -3.83 -6.53 2.43
CA TYR A 99 -4.16 -7.14 3.71
C TYR A 99 -4.88 -8.49 3.60
N GLN A 100 -4.97 -9.08 2.41
CA GLN A 100 -5.69 -10.34 2.17
C GLN A 100 -5.27 -11.46 3.13
N ASN A 101 -3.99 -11.51 3.48
CA ASN A 101 -3.41 -12.53 4.36
C ASN A 101 -2.99 -11.96 5.72
N ALA A 102 -3.31 -10.70 6.03
CA ALA A 102 -2.91 -10.06 7.27
C ALA A 102 -3.89 -10.42 8.40
N PRO A 103 -3.48 -11.19 9.42
CA PRO A 103 -4.39 -11.69 10.45
C PRO A 103 -4.91 -10.60 11.40
N SER A 104 -4.30 -9.42 11.39
CA SER A 104 -4.68 -8.27 12.21
C SER A 104 -5.68 -7.35 11.53
N VAL A 105 -5.93 -7.51 10.22
CA VAL A 105 -6.76 -6.60 9.43
C VAL A 105 -8.02 -7.32 8.98
N ILE A 106 -9.17 -6.78 9.39
CA ILE A 106 -10.49 -7.34 9.08
C ILE A 106 -11.05 -6.55 7.90
N SER A 107 -11.20 -7.23 6.77
CA SER A 107 -11.85 -6.64 5.60
C SER A 107 -13.37 -6.74 5.71
N LEU A 108 -14.03 -5.59 5.93
CA LEU A 108 -15.49 -5.45 5.93
C LEU A 108 -16.10 -5.36 4.52
N ASN A 109 -15.29 -5.54 3.48
CA ASN A 109 -15.73 -5.40 2.08
C ASN A 109 -16.43 -6.65 1.51
N LYS A 110 -16.75 -7.65 2.35
CA LYS A 110 -17.48 -8.83 1.89
C LYS A 110 -18.84 -8.39 1.35
N GLU A 111 -19.21 -8.94 0.19
CA GLU A 111 -20.49 -8.70 -0.50
C GLU A 111 -21.70 -8.91 0.42
N GLU A 112 -21.53 -9.70 1.49
CA GLU A 112 -22.46 -9.92 2.60
C GLU A 112 -22.92 -8.63 3.31
N LEU A 113 -22.11 -7.57 3.34
CA LEU A 113 -22.50 -6.27 3.91
C LEU A 113 -23.11 -5.30 2.88
N ARG A 114 -23.01 -5.59 1.58
CA ARG A 114 -23.65 -4.77 0.51
C ARG A 114 -25.16 -4.97 0.41
N GLN A 115 -25.72 -5.94 1.15
CA GLN A 115 -27.18 -6.08 1.29
C GLN A 115 -27.78 -5.08 2.29
N MET A 116 -26.98 -4.18 2.85
CA MET A 116 -27.53 -3.00 3.52
C MET A 116 -28.08 -2.05 2.46
N PRO A 117 -29.35 -1.60 2.57
CA PRO A 117 -29.94 -0.71 1.58
C PRO A 117 -29.04 0.51 1.41
N GLU A 118 -28.69 0.82 0.16
CA GLU A 118 -27.98 2.04 -0.20
C GLU A 118 -28.66 3.21 0.49
N ILE A 119 -27.91 3.90 1.34
CA ILE A 119 -28.38 5.06 2.08
C ILE A 119 -28.62 6.17 1.05
N LYS A 120 -29.85 6.28 0.53
CA LYS A 120 -30.25 7.37 -0.37
C LYS A 120 -30.31 8.73 0.36
N GLU A 121 -30.29 8.73 1.69
CA GLU A 121 -30.43 9.93 2.51
C GLU A 121 -29.35 10.00 3.59
N GLY A 122 -28.58 11.10 3.60
CA GLY A 122 -27.35 11.28 4.36
C GLY A 122 -27.37 10.87 5.86
N PRO A 123 -26.20 10.84 6.52
CA PRO A 123 -25.96 10.21 7.83
C PRO A 123 -26.82 10.67 9.04
N LEU A 124 -27.73 11.63 8.83
CA LEU A 124 -28.71 12.12 9.81
C LEU A 124 -30.11 11.50 9.68
N SER A 125 -30.38 10.65 8.67
CA SER A 125 -31.71 10.07 8.42
C SER A 125 -32.12 8.98 9.42
N LEU A 126 -31.16 8.35 10.10
CA LEU A 126 -31.43 7.26 11.06
C LEU A 126 -31.53 7.75 12.50
N THR A 127 -32.46 7.15 13.25
CA THR A 127 -32.57 7.35 14.70
C THR A 127 -31.33 6.82 15.42
N VAL A 128 -31.07 7.33 16.64
CA VAL A 128 -29.94 6.89 17.48
C VAL A 128 -29.96 5.37 17.68
N ASP A 129 -31.13 4.80 17.95
CA ASP A 129 -31.33 3.38 18.18
C ASP A 129 -31.06 2.51 16.95
N GLN A 130 -31.43 2.99 15.75
CA GLN A 130 -31.11 2.29 14.51
C GLN A 130 -29.62 2.30 14.19
N ARG A 131 -28.89 3.38 14.57
CA ARG A 131 -27.43 3.44 14.44
C ARG A 131 -26.73 2.48 15.41
N LEU A 132 -27.22 2.40 16.65
CA LEU A 132 -26.70 1.47 17.65
C LEU A 132 -26.81 0.01 17.18
N ARG A 133 -27.99 -0.39 16.70
CA ARG A 133 -28.22 -1.75 16.18
C ARG A 133 -27.33 -2.11 14.99
N ARG A 134 -27.04 -1.14 14.11
CA ARG A 134 -26.09 -1.35 13.01
C ARG A 134 -24.67 -1.58 13.52
N TYR A 135 -24.23 -0.75 14.44
CA TYR A 135 -22.90 -0.88 15.05
C TYR A 135 -22.75 -2.23 15.76
N GLU A 136 -23.72 -2.64 16.57
CA GLU A 136 -23.70 -3.94 17.26
C GLU A 136 -23.58 -5.11 16.27
N LYS A 137 -24.36 -5.08 15.20
CA LYS A 137 -24.29 -6.08 14.12
C LYS A 137 -22.91 -6.11 13.43
N GLU A 138 -22.31 -4.94 13.18
CA GLU A 138 -20.96 -4.84 12.59
C GLU A 138 -19.89 -5.45 13.51
N ILE A 139 -20.01 -5.21 14.83
CA ILE A 139 -19.10 -5.80 15.82
C ILE A 139 -19.25 -7.32 15.87
N GLU A 140 -20.47 -7.85 15.88
CA GLU A 140 -20.71 -9.30 15.85
C GLU A 140 -20.07 -9.96 14.62
N ILE A 141 -20.20 -9.35 13.44
CA ILE A 141 -19.58 -9.84 12.20
C ILE A 141 -18.05 -9.80 12.32
N CYS A 142 -17.47 -8.75 12.90
CA CYS A 142 -16.02 -8.67 13.14
C CYS A 142 -15.53 -9.82 14.03
N ASP A 143 -16.27 -10.13 15.10
CA ASP A 143 -15.88 -11.18 16.05
C ASP A 143 -16.01 -12.57 15.43
N GLN A 144 -17.04 -12.81 14.60
CA GLN A 144 -17.15 -14.03 13.81
C GLN A 144 -15.98 -14.21 12.85
N ILE A 145 -15.58 -13.15 12.15
CA ILE A 145 -14.43 -13.18 11.23
C ILE A 145 -13.13 -13.46 12.00
N ARG A 146 -12.93 -12.84 13.17
CA ARG A 146 -11.77 -13.10 14.04
C ARG A 146 -11.71 -14.56 14.48
N GLU A 147 -12.85 -15.14 14.84
CA GLU A 147 -12.93 -16.53 15.26
C GLU A 147 -12.62 -17.49 14.10
N GLN A 148 -13.17 -17.24 12.92
CA GLN A 148 -12.82 -18.00 11.70
C GLN A 148 -11.31 -17.93 11.41
N HIS A 149 -10.72 -16.74 11.47
CA HIS A 149 -9.27 -16.59 11.29
C HIS A 149 -8.47 -17.26 12.41
N ARG A 150 -8.95 -17.31 13.66
CA ARG A 150 -8.31 -18.08 14.74
C ARG A 150 -8.32 -19.58 14.45
N GLN A 151 -9.44 -20.11 13.96
CA GLN A 151 -9.56 -21.54 13.62
C GLN A 151 -8.71 -21.92 12.40
N GLN A 152 -8.61 -21.03 11.42
CA GLN A 152 -7.73 -21.20 10.25
C GLN A 152 -6.26 -20.99 10.60
N ARG A 153 -5.94 -20.22 11.65
CA ARG A 153 -4.62 -20.18 12.29
C ARG A 153 -4.36 -21.48 13.05
N LYS A 154 -4.30 -22.60 12.32
CA LYS A 154 -3.45 -23.71 12.75
C LYS A 154 -2.04 -23.15 12.78
N ASP A 155 -1.48 -23.02 13.97
CA ASP A 155 -0.14 -22.46 14.15
C ASP A 155 0.81 -23.29 13.29
N VAL A 156 1.45 -22.67 12.30
CA VAL A 156 2.40 -23.37 11.41
C VAL A 156 3.53 -24.00 12.25
N TYR A 157 3.76 -23.47 13.46
CA TYR A 157 4.76 -23.90 14.42
C TYR A 157 4.23 -24.82 15.55
N GLN A 158 2.94 -25.20 15.58
CA GLN A 158 2.38 -26.01 16.68
C GLN A 158 3.11 -27.35 16.87
N ASN A 159 3.65 -27.91 15.79
CA ASN A 159 4.40 -29.16 15.82
C ASN A 159 5.92 -28.95 15.77
N PHE A 160 6.41 -27.70 15.83
CA PHE A 160 7.82 -27.39 15.65
C PHE A 160 8.69 -28.10 16.71
N ASP A 161 8.29 -28.04 17.98
CA ASP A 161 9.04 -28.67 19.08
C ASP A 161 9.10 -30.19 18.94
N GLN A 162 7.97 -30.83 18.60
CA GLN A 162 7.91 -32.29 18.43
C GLN A 162 8.73 -32.77 17.22
N VAL A 163 8.69 -32.00 16.13
CA VAL A 163 9.45 -32.26 14.92
C VAL A 163 10.94 -32.05 15.17
N TRP A 164 11.31 -31.00 15.89
CA TRP A 164 12.68 -30.70 16.29
C TRP A 164 13.28 -31.78 17.19
N GLU A 165 12.54 -32.22 18.21
CA GLU A 165 12.95 -33.33 19.09
C GLU A 165 13.14 -34.63 18.31
N ALA A 166 12.28 -34.93 17.33
CA ALA A 166 12.41 -36.12 16.50
C ALA A 166 13.66 -36.08 15.61
N VAL A 167 13.99 -34.92 15.03
CA VAL A 167 15.21 -34.73 14.24
C VAL A 167 16.46 -34.87 15.09
N GLN A 168 16.47 -34.32 16.31
CA GLN A 168 17.60 -34.51 17.23
C GLN A 168 17.81 -35.98 17.57
N LYS A 169 16.73 -36.73 17.85
CA LYS A 169 16.83 -38.19 18.09
C LYS A 169 17.35 -38.94 16.87
N MET A 170 16.90 -38.61 15.65
CA MET A 170 17.44 -39.20 14.42
C MET A 170 18.92 -38.87 14.21
N LYS A 171 19.34 -37.65 14.59
CA LYS A 171 20.74 -37.22 14.54
C LYS A 171 21.60 -37.97 15.53
N GLU A 172 21.11 -38.18 16.75
CA GLU A 172 21.78 -38.99 17.79
C GLU A 172 21.90 -40.46 17.39
N GLN A 173 20.90 -41.02 16.69
CA GLN A 173 20.94 -42.38 16.16
C GLN A 173 21.92 -42.52 14.97
N ASN A 174 21.97 -41.53 14.09
CA ASN A 174 22.87 -41.51 12.93
C ASN A 174 24.32 -41.16 13.31
N GLN A 175 24.54 -40.39 14.38
CA GLN A 175 25.86 -40.21 14.98
C GLN A 175 26.25 -41.50 15.70
N GLY A 176 26.82 -42.44 14.95
CA GLY A 176 27.34 -43.69 15.48
C GLY A 176 28.14 -43.44 16.76
N GLN A 177 27.65 -43.97 17.88
CA GLN A 177 28.32 -43.84 19.16
C GLN A 177 29.68 -44.52 19.07
N LYS A 178 30.76 -43.73 19.16
CA LYS A 178 32.12 -44.27 19.19
C LYS A 178 32.21 -45.27 20.34
N THR A 179 32.64 -46.48 20.02
CA THR A 179 32.80 -47.53 21.03
C THR A 179 33.85 -47.12 22.05
N ARG A 180 33.77 -47.67 23.27
CA ARG A 180 34.74 -47.38 24.34
C ARG A 180 36.18 -47.65 23.88
N GLU A 181 36.38 -48.66 23.04
CA GLU A 181 37.68 -49.03 22.50
C GLU A 181 38.21 -48.02 21.47
N GLU A 182 37.35 -47.52 20.59
CA GLU A 182 37.70 -46.46 19.63
C GLU A 182 38.06 -45.15 20.36
N LEU A 183 37.32 -44.79 21.41
CA LEU A 183 37.62 -43.63 22.24
C LEU A 183 39.00 -43.77 22.91
N LEU A 184 39.31 -44.95 23.46
CA LEU A 184 40.62 -45.22 24.05
C LEU A 184 41.75 -45.26 22.99
N ALA A 185 41.47 -45.76 21.79
CA ALA A 185 42.40 -45.73 20.67
C ALA A 185 42.71 -44.30 20.23
N GLU A 186 41.69 -43.44 20.13
CA GLU A 186 41.81 -42.02 19.77
C GLU A 186 42.61 -41.25 20.82
N GLN A 187 42.37 -41.49 22.12
CA GLN A 187 43.14 -40.89 23.20
C GLN A 187 44.62 -41.34 23.21
N ARG A 188 44.88 -42.62 22.93
CA ARG A 188 46.25 -43.15 22.78
C ARG A 188 46.95 -42.52 21.58
N ASP A 189 46.26 -42.38 20.46
CA ASP A 189 46.80 -41.72 19.27
C ASP A 189 47.07 -40.23 19.52
N TYR A 190 46.14 -39.52 20.15
CA TYR A 190 46.31 -38.12 20.57
C TYR A 190 47.54 -37.94 21.47
N LYS A 191 47.75 -38.86 22.43
CA LYS A 191 48.93 -38.90 23.31
C LYS A 191 50.23 -39.29 22.58
N ARG A 192 50.17 -39.92 21.41
CA ARG A 192 51.34 -40.23 20.56
C ARG A 192 51.71 -39.10 19.60
N ARG A 193 50.76 -38.29 19.15
CA ARG A 193 51.02 -37.16 18.25
C ARG A 193 51.96 -36.12 18.90
N ARG A 194 52.93 -35.61 18.13
CA ARG A 194 53.86 -34.54 18.58
C ARG A 194 53.09 -33.27 18.96
N LYS A 195 53.60 -32.50 19.93
CA LYS A 195 52.96 -31.25 20.42
C LYS A 195 52.64 -30.25 19.31
N SER A 196 53.48 -30.14 18.28
CA SER A 196 53.24 -29.29 17.10
C SER A 196 52.03 -29.72 16.26
N TYR A 197 51.66 -31.01 16.26
CA TYR A 197 50.44 -31.52 15.62
C TYR A 197 49.21 -31.42 16.52
N ARG A 198 49.36 -31.48 17.85
CA ARG A 198 48.26 -31.19 18.79
C ARG A 198 47.80 -29.73 18.72
N ALA A 199 48.75 -28.81 18.55
CA ALA A 199 48.48 -27.38 18.36
C ALA A 199 48.01 -27.03 16.93
N LYS A 200 48.16 -27.93 15.95
CA LYS A 200 47.59 -27.79 14.59
C LYS A 200 46.08 -28.12 14.51
N ASN A 201 45.38 -28.11 15.64
CA ASN A 201 43.92 -27.93 15.71
C ASN A 201 43.49 -26.49 15.33
N ILE A 202 44.25 -25.82 14.46
CA ILE A 202 43.99 -24.46 13.96
C ILE A 202 42.68 -24.44 13.14
N LYS A 203 42.26 -25.57 12.56
CA LYS A 203 40.91 -25.73 11.94
C LYS A 203 39.76 -25.69 12.97
N ILE A 204 40.05 -25.79 14.27
CA ILE A 204 39.07 -25.69 15.37
C ILE A 204 39.09 -24.28 15.98
N THR A 205 40.25 -23.63 16.13
CA THR A 205 40.36 -22.35 16.88
C THR A 205 40.51 -21.09 16.01
N GLN A 206 40.78 -21.20 14.71
CA GLN A 206 40.91 -20.06 13.78
C GLN A 206 39.98 -20.27 12.57
N ARG A 207 38.73 -20.66 12.79
CA ARG A 207 37.75 -20.67 11.70
C ARG A 207 37.50 -19.22 11.28
N THR A 208 37.67 -18.93 9.99
CA THR A 208 37.30 -17.61 9.48
C THR A 208 35.80 -17.41 9.67
N PRO A 209 35.31 -16.18 9.87
CA PRO A 209 33.89 -15.92 9.98
C PRO A 209 33.09 -16.58 8.85
N THR A 210 33.58 -16.51 7.61
CA THR A 210 32.95 -17.18 6.46
C THR A 210 32.88 -18.70 6.60
N GLN A 211 33.91 -19.33 7.14
CA GLN A 211 33.92 -20.78 7.36
C GLN A 211 32.94 -21.20 8.45
N VAL A 212 32.83 -20.42 9.53
CA VAL A 212 31.81 -20.63 10.56
C VAL A 212 30.41 -20.55 9.96
N HIS A 213 30.12 -19.55 9.11
CA HIS A 213 28.82 -19.44 8.45
C HIS A 213 28.55 -20.62 7.52
N ARG A 214 29.54 -21.10 6.76
CA ARG A 214 29.40 -22.29 5.91
C ARG A 214 29.11 -23.55 6.72
N ASP A 215 29.81 -23.75 7.84
CA ASP A 215 29.59 -24.90 8.74
C ASP A 215 28.18 -24.86 9.35
N ILE A 216 27.72 -23.68 9.77
CA ILE A 216 26.36 -23.47 10.30
C ILE A 216 25.31 -23.78 9.23
N ILE A 217 25.49 -23.26 8.01
CA ILE A 217 24.59 -23.54 6.89
C ILE A 217 24.57 -25.04 6.59
N ALA A 218 25.73 -25.70 6.54
CA ALA A 218 25.81 -27.13 6.30
C ALA A 218 25.07 -27.95 7.38
N ALA A 219 25.23 -27.60 8.66
CA ALA A 219 24.52 -28.23 9.77
C ALA A 219 23.00 -28.06 9.64
N TYR A 220 22.50 -26.85 9.34
CA TYR A 220 21.07 -26.63 9.11
C TYR A 220 20.55 -27.37 7.88
N MET A 221 21.33 -27.45 6.80
CA MET A 221 20.96 -28.20 5.60
C MET A 221 20.84 -29.71 5.86
N GLU A 222 21.67 -30.27 6.75
CA GLU A 222 21.52 -31.66 7.22
C GLU A 222 20.25 -31.84 8.03
N ASP A 223 19.96 -30.92 8.95
CA ASP A 223 18.74 -30.94 9.76
C ASP A 223 17.48 -30.86 8.87
N PHE A 224 17.48 -30.03 7.81
CA PHE A 224 16.39 -29.97 6.82
C PHE A 224 16.20 -31.27 6.03
N LYS A 225 17.29 -31.99 5.72
CA LYS A 225 17.17 -33.30 5.05
C LYS A 225 16.51 -34.33 5.96
N LEU A 226 16.86 -34.34 7.25
CA LEU A 226 16.24 -35.21 8.25
C LEU A 226 14.77 -34.87 8.45
N LEU A 227 14.43 -33.57 8.47
CA LEU A 227 13.04 -33.10 8.51
C LEU A 227 12.22 -33.64 7.34
N ALA A 228 12.73 -33.52 6.11
CA ALA A 228 12.05 -34.03 4.93
C ALA A 228 11.80 -35.55 5.02
N GLN A 229 12.79 -36.33 5.47
CA GLN A 229 12.65 -37.78 5.67
C GLN A 229 11.60 -38.13 6.73
N PHE A 230 11.50 -37.33 7.79
CA PHE A 230 10.51 -37.51 8.83
C PHE A 230 9.09 -37.19 8.35
N GLU A 231 8.94 -36.13 7.57
CA GLU A 231 7.65 -35.75 6.96
C GLU A 231 7.13 -36.82 6.00
N THR A 232 7.99 -37.38 5.13
CA THR A 232 7.59 -38.49 4.24
C THR A 232 7.19 -39.72 5.05
N SER A 233 7.97 -40.09 6.07
CA SER A 233 7.65 -41.23 6.94
C SER A 233 6.32 -41.07 7.68
N LYS A 234 5.94 -39.83 8.06
CA LYS A 234 4.65 -39.52 8.68
C LYS A 234 3.49 -39.58 7.69
N GLN A 235 3.71 -39.25 6.43
CA GLN A 235 2.69 -39.36 5.39
C GLN A 235 2.38 -40.83 5.09
N ASP A 236 3.41 -41.66 4.93
CA ASP A 236 3.26 -43.11 4.69
C ASP A 236 2.49 -43.81 5.83
N GLN A 237 2.75 -43.42 7.09
CA GLN A 237 2.02 -43.96 8.24
C GLN A 237 0.54 -43.54 8.30
N LYS A 238 0.17 -42.39 7.73
CA LYS A 238 -1.23 -41.96 7.66
C LYS A 238 -2.00 -42.67 6.56
N GLU A 239 -1.34 -42.98 5.45
CA GLU A 239 -1.95 -43.73 4.33
C GLU A 239 -2.14 -45.21 4.66
N HIS A 240 -1.33 -45.78 5.54
CA HIS A 240 -1.43 -47.20 5.93
C HIS A 240 -2.51 -47.52 6.99
N VAL A 241 -3.11 -46.49 7.60
CA VAL A 241 -4.13 -46.60 8.68
C VAL A 241 -5.53 -46.22 8.17
N ALA A 242 -5.65 -45.76 6.93
CA ALA A 242 -6.91 -45.56 6.21
C ALA A 242 -7.25 -46.78 5.35
#